data_AF-A0A7V8YKR8-F1
#
_entry.id   AF-A0A7V8YKR8-F1
#
_cell.length_a   1.000
_cell.length_b   1.000
_cell.length_c   1.000
_cell.angle_alpha   90.00
_cell.angle_beta   90.00
_cell.angle_gamma   90.00
#
_symmetry.space_group_name_H-M   'P 1'
#
loop_
_entity.id
_entity.type
_entity.pdbx_description
1 polymer ?
#
loop_
_entity_poly.entity_id
_entity_poly.type
_entity_poly.pdbx_seq_one_letter_code
_entity_poly.pdbx_strand_id
1 'polypeptide(L)'
;MLVRTLPDPVPPARHEIAASYISRLATLHGLDINHLWTTVTTREPSGGLRRVVVPERLAALTGRSVHQLAGALPELRDPQPDWAMFRHQPQTGCPRCDARHPGGTVTRLLPHHRYVCTRHRIWIGPPDINQTADLHALPAVVDAQRRHLRLLHRHGWANTFDAVLTALSFCGHAWDAIRPPEDPWHVWHTWDARAHVLIPAERALSTYSASRLFAAVYPEAVNLAAIIASPHWRRLADGTPDERRRFDREISRRFTYPYHDRDYGGDAIAHWAEADSWRPPSKPLNTYTPARIKGVVPALHGSTIRRHEKGATWFDRNRKAGSTLLRHIHIKPALVRAWAPAYERVEGAIWHSTRIDSDMQTQTARQRAAQPKSSLHVPAQRRGAMQQQT
;
A
#
# COMPACT_ATOMS: atom_id res chain seq x y z
N MET A 1 32.79 16.12 -19.95
CA MET A 1 31.69 16.64 -20.78
C MET A 1 30.91 17.64 -19.96
N LEU A 2 30.88 18.90 -20.38
CA LEU A 2 30.02 19.91 -19.78
C LEU A 2 28.59 19.63 -20.26
N VAL A 3 27.67 19.35 -19.32
CA VAL A 3 26.26 19.14 -19.63
C VAL A 3 25.63 20.52 -19.82
N ARG A 4 25.24 20.84 -21.05
CA ARG A 4 24.58 22.11 -21.36
C ARG A 4 23.17 22.10 -20.75
N THR A 5 22.81 23.19 -20.09
CA THR A 5 21.47 23.38 -19.51
C THR A 5 20.41 23.42 -20.61
N LEU A 6 19.30 22.71 -20.39
CA LEU A 6 18.14 22.70 -21.27
C LEU A 6 17.38 24.03 -21.20
N PRO A 7 16.77 24.49 -22.30
CA PRO A 7 15.88 25.65 -22.26
C PRO A 7 14.58 25.29 -21.54
N ASP A 8 14.18 26.05 -20.52
CA ASP A 8 12.94 25.86 -19.72
C ASP A 8 12.66 24.42 -19.22
N PRO A 9 13.50 23.87 -18.33
CA PRO A 9 13.33 22.52 -17.81
C PRO A 9 12.19 22.47 -16.77
N VAL A 10 11.10 21.83 -17.17
CA VAL A 10 9.92 21.62 -16.31
C VAL A 10 10.31 20.94 -14.99
N PRO A 11 9.68 21.30 -13.85
CA PRO A 11 10.03 20.70 -12.58
C PRO A 11 9.59 19.22 -12.52
N PRO A 12 10.37 18.37 -11.82
CA PRO A 12 9.96 17.00 -11.52
C PRO A 12 8.70 17.02 -10.65
N ALA A 13 7.85 16.00 -10.83
CA ALA A 13 6.74 15.79 -9.94
C ALA A 13 7.20 15.20 -8.60
N ARG A 14 6.43 15.44 -7.54
CA ARG A 14 6.75 14.87 -6.22
C ARG A 14 6.71 13.34 -6.24
N HIS A 15 7.79 12.74 -5.77
CA HIS A 15 8.06 11.30 -5.77
C HIS A 15 8.15 10.68 -7.18
N GLU A 16 8.41 11.49 -8.22
CA GLU A 16 8.73 10.97 -9.54
C GLU A 16 10.03 10.15 -9.50
N ILE A 17 10.08 9.05 -10.26
CA ILE A 17 11.35 8.31 -10.43
C ILE A 17 12.23 9.03 -11.46
N ALA A 18 13.53 9.00 -11.28
CA ALA A 18 14.46 9.74 -12.14
C ALA A 18 14.36 9.31 -13.62
N ALA A 19 14.12 8.02 -13.88
CA ALA A 19 13.87 7.52 -15.24
C ALA A 19 12.66 8.20 -15.90
N SER A 20 11.56 8.41 -15.16
CA SER A 20 10.37 9.13 -15.65
C SER A 20 10.71 10.58 -15.97
N TYR A 21 11.39 11.25 -15.04
CA TYR A 21 11.73 12.67 -15.21
C TYR A 21 12.67 12.89 -16.40
N ILE A 22 13.72 12.09 -16.52
CA ILE A 22 14.70 12.18 -17.63
C ILE A 22 14.03 11.85 -18.96
N SER A 23 13.18 10.81 -19.02
CA SER A 23 12.42 10.48 -20.22
C SER A 23 11.56 11.65 -20.68
N ARG A 24 10.84 12.29 -19.75
CA ARG A 24 9.97 13.43 -20.05
C ARG A 24 10.74 14.65 -20.52
N LEU A 25 11.89 14.95 -19.92
CA LEU A 25 12.78 16.01 -20.39
C LEU A 25 13.26 15.74 -21.82
N ALA A 26 13.70 14.51 -22.10
CA ALA A 26 14.13 14.14 -23.45
C ALA A 26 13.00 14.33 -24.47
N THR A 27 11.80 13.84 -24.16
CA THR A 27 10.61 14.01 -25.02
C THR A 27 10.26 15.48 -25.25
N LEU A 28 10.30 16.34 -24.23
CA LEU A 28 10.00 17.77 -24.37
C LEU A 28 10.98 18.51 -25.27
N HIS A 29 12.24 18.12 -25.25
CA HIS A 29 13.30 18.80 -26.00
C HIS A 29 13.69 18.06 -27.29
N GLY A 30 12.94 17.05 -27.72
CA GLY A 30 13.22 16.28 -28.93
C GLY A 30 14.56 15.53 -28.90
N LEU A 31 15.02 15.14 -27.71
CA LEU A 31 16.30 14.45 -27.50
C LEU A 31 16.10 12.93 -27.47
N ASP A 32 17.14 12.20 -27.86
CA ASP A 32 17.18 10.76 -27.64
C ASP A 32 17.25 10.44 -26.14
N ILE A 33 16.30 9.62 -25.66
CA ILE A 33 16.16 9.28 -24.24
C ILE A 33 17.39 8.53 -23.73
N ASN A 34 17.98 7.64 -24.52
CA ASN A 34 19.13 6.83 -24.11
C ASN A 34 20.39 7.71 -24.02
N HIS A 35 20.57 8.63 -24.95
CA HIS A 35 21.64 9.61 -24.94
C HIS A 35 21.54 10.52 -23.71
N LEU A 36 20.36 11.05 -23.42
CA LEU A 36 20.17 11.89 -22.23
C LEU A 36 20.40 11.10 -20.94
N TRP A 37 19.86 9.88 -20.86
CA TRP A 37 20.05 8.97 -19.74
C TRP A 37 21.53 8.70 -19.48
N THR A 38 22.30 8.34 -20.51
CA THR A 38 23.74 8.05 -20.35
C THR A 38 24.56 9.28 -19.96
N THR A 39 24.16 10.46 -20.40
CA THR A 39 24.79 11.75 -20.03
C THR A 39 24.68 12.03 -18.53
N VAL A 40 23.49 11.84 -17.95
CA VAL A 40 23.22 12.19 -16.53
C VAL A 40 23.40 11.02 -15.55
N THR A 41 23.86 9.87 -16.03
CA THR A 41 24.10 8.68 -15.17
C THR A 41 25.53 8.18 -15.29
N THR A 42 25.98 7.40 -14.32
CA THR A 42 27.24 6.65 -14.37
C THR A 42 27.00 5.18 -14.06
N ARG A 43 27.89 4.28 -14.49
CA ARG A 43 27.82 2.88 -14.07
C ARG A 43 28.07 2.78 -12.57
N GLU A 44 27.37 1.87 -11.93
CA GLU A 44 27.56 1.60 -10.51
C GLU A 44 29.01 1.13 -10.26
N PRO A 45 29.69 1.62 -9.20
CA PRO A 45 31.08 1.22 -8.91
C PRO A 45 31.28 -0.28 -8.71
N SER A 46 30.21 -1.00 -8.37
CA SER A 46 30.17 -2.46 -8.19
C SER A 46 30.45 -3.27 -9.47
N GLY A 47 30.72 -2.62 -10.62
CA GLY A 47 31.05 -3.28 -11.89
C GLY A 47 29.83 -3.80 -12.66
N GLY A 48 28.61 -3.59 -12.15
CA GLY A 48 27.38 -4.01 -12.80
C GLY A 48 26.99 -3.17 -14.02
N LEU A 49 26.05 -3.69 -14.83
CA LEU A 49 25.41 -2.96 -15.94
C LEU A 49 24.42 -1.87 -15.48
N ARG A 50 24.22 -1.72 -14.16
CA ARG A 50 23.31 -0.72 -13.58
C ARG A 50 23.91 0.66 -13.68
N ARG A 51 23.03 1.66 -13.90
CA ARG A 51 23.42 3.06 -13.99
C ARG A 51 22.69 3.87 -12.94
N VAL A 52 23.45 4.58 -12.12
CA VAL A 52 22.94 5.48 -11.09
C VAL A 52 22.97 6.91 -11.61
N VAL A 53 21.98 7.71 -11.25
CA VAL A 53 21.94 9.13 -11.64
C VAL A 53 23.02 9.87 -10.87
N VAL A 54 23.75 10.74 -11.58
CA VAL A 54 24.76 11.63 -10.99
C VAL A 54 24.04 12.95 -10.71
N PRO A 55 23.75 13.30 -9.44
CA PRO A 55 22.89 14.45 -9.12
C PRO A 55 23.40 15.77 -9.71
N GLU A 56 24.70 16.00 -9.72
CA GLU A 56 25.35 17.22 -10.22
C GLU A 56 25.16 17.38 -11.73
N ARG A 57 25.17 16.27 -12.48
CA ARG A 57 24.94 16.30 -13.94
C ARG A 57 23.49 16.60 -14.26
N LEU A 58 22.54 16.04 -13.51
CA LEU A 58 21.13 16.33 -13.68
C LEU A 58 20.80 17.78 -13.23
N ALA A 59 21.45 18.27 -12.19
CA ALA A 59 21.39 19.66 -11.76
C ALA A 59 21.89 20.61 -12.86
N ALA A 60 23.08 20.36 -13.43
CA ALA A 60 23.62 21.14 -14.54
C ALA A 60 22.71 21.11 -15.78
N LEU A 61 22.15 19.94 -16.13
CA LEU A 61 21.20 19.78 -17.23
C LEU A 61 19.93 20.63 -17.04
N THR A 62 19.44 20.73 -15.81
CA THR A 62 18.13 21.33 -15.52
C THR A 62 18.23 22.75 -14.93
N GLY A 63 19.44 23.25 -14.66
CA GLY A 63 19.62 24.52 -13.94
C GLY A 63 19.05 24.54 -12.52
N ARG A 64 18.64 23.39 -11.98
CA ARG A 64 18.08 23.24 -10.62
C ARG A 64 19.18 22.80 -9.66
N SER A 65 19.05 23.15 -8.39
CA SER A 65 19.97 22.63 -7.38
C SER A 65 19.73 21.14 -7.13
N VAL A 66 20.78 20.42 -6.72
CA VAL A 66 20.67 19.01 -6.28
C VAL A 66 19.62 18.86 -5.18
N HIS A 67 19.58 19.82 -4.24
CA HIS A 67 18.59 19.83 -3.17
C HIS A 67 17.14 19.91 -3.68
N GLN A 68 16.86 20.80 -4.65
CA GLN A 68 15.53 20.90 -5.26
C GLN A 68 15.12 19.60 -5.96
N LEU A 69 16.06 18.97 -6.68
CA LEU A 69 15.82 17.70 -7.35
C LEU A 69 15.58 16.57 -6.34
N ALA A 70 16.39 16.45 -5.29
CA ALA A 70 16.24 15.43 -4.24
C ALA A 70 14.93 15.57 -3.43
N GLY A 71 14.40 16.79 -3.30
CA GLY A 71 13.08 17.03 -2.71
C GLY A 71 11.96 16.31 -3.46
N ALA A 72 12.05 16.25 -4.79
CA ALA A 72 11.05 15.62 -5.66
C ALA A 72 11.38 14.17 -6.03
N LEU A 73 12.64 13.85 -6.32
CA LEU A 73 13.12 12.58 -6.83
C LEU A 73 13.74 11.75 -5.70
N PRO A 74 13.07 10.69 -5.19
CA PRO A 74 13.55 9.94 -4.03
C PRO A 74 14.94 9.32 -4.21
N GLU A 75 15.30 8.95 -5.44
CA GLU A 75 16.57 8.31 -5.80
C GLU A 75 17.79 9.22 -5.65
N LEU A 76 17.59 10.55 -5.57
CA LEU A 76 18.67 11.53 -5.42
C LEU A 76 18.87 12.01 -3.98
N ARG A 77 18.11 11.45 -3.03
CA ARG A 77 18.21 11.85 -1.62
C ARG A 77 19.47 11.25 -0.99
N ASP A 78 20.11 12.05 -0.17
CA ASP A 78 21.23 11.64 0.67
C ASP A 78 20.98 12.11 2.11
N PRO A 79 20.88 11.20 3.10
CA PRO A 79 20.91 9.74 2.96
C PRO A 79 19.74 9.20 2.13
N GLN A 80 19.95 8.04 1.50
CA GLN A 80 18.91 7.33 0.76
C GLN A 80 17.74 6.99 1.70
N PRO A 81 16.48 7.08 1.22
CA PRO A 81 15.34 6.81 2.07
C PRO A 81 15.21 5.32 2.35
N ASP A 82 14.47 4.98 3.41
CA ASP A 82 14.05 3.60 3.67
C ASP A 82 13.13 3.13 2.54
N TRP A 83 13.66 2.34 1.60
CA TRP A 83 12.90 1.86 0.44
C TRP A 83 11.69 1.01 0.79
N ALA A 84 11.62 0.45 2.00
CA ALA A 84 10.46 -0.31 2.45
C ALA A 84 9.25 0.59 2.76
N MET A 85 9.41 1.90 2.91
CA MET A 85 8.27 2.82 3.06
C MET A 85 7.50 3.04 1.75
N PHE A 86 8.11 2.65 0.62
CA PHE A 86 7.59 2.84 -0.73
C PHE A 86 7.13 1.53 -1.36
N ARG A 87 6.12 1.64 -2.23
CA ARG A 87 5.70 0.51 -3.06
C ARG A 87 6.85 0.07 -3.96
N HIS A 88 7.03 -1.23 -4.12
CA HIS A 88 8.10 -1.80 -4.94
C HIS A 88 7.94 -1.47 -6.44
N GLN A 89 6.71 -1.31 -6.90
CA GLN A 89 6.38 -0.97 -8.29
C GLN A 89 6.03 0.53 -8.40
N PRO A 90 6.77 1.28 -9.23
CA PRO A 90 6.37 2.62 -9.63
C PRO A 90 5.03 2.61 -10.37
N GLN A 91 4.24 3.66 -10.22
CA GLN A 91 2.92 3.78 -10.86
C GLN A 91 2.56 5.22 -11.17
N THR A 92 1.49 5.42 -11.92
CA THR A 92 0.94 6.75 -12.18
C THR A 92 0.32 7.36 -10.94
N GLY A 93 0.35 8.69 -10.85
CA GLY A 93 -0.26 9.42 -9.75
C GLY A 93 -1.72 9.78 -10.03
N CYS A 94 -2.08 10.98 -9.57
CA CYS A 94 -3.36 11.58 -9.88
C CYS A 94 -3.25 12.30 -11.23
N PRO A 95 -4.09 11.98 -12.23
CA PRO A 95 -3.99 12.56 -13.57
C PRO A 95 -4.13 14.09 -13.56
N ARG A 96 -4.95 14.65 -12.66
CA ARG A 96 -5.10 16.10 -12.50
C ARG A 96 -3.86 16.78 -11.89
N CYS A 97 -3.11 16.08 -11.04
CA CYS A 97 -1.81 16.59 -10.59
C CYS A 97 -0.78 16.50 -11.71
N ASP A 98 -0.79 15.38 -12.44
CA ASP A 98 0.20 15.04 -13.46
C ASP A 98 0.05 15.89 -14.72
N ALA A 99 -1.16 16.42 -15.01
CA ALA A 99 -1.40 17.34 -16.13
C ALA A 99 -0.53 18.61 -16.12
N ARG A 100 0.06 19.00 -14.98
CA ARG A 100 0.97 20.15 -14.85
C ARG A 100 2.41 19.84 -15.27
N HIS A 101 2.68 18.60 -15.64
CA HIS A 101 4.01 18.06 -15.87
C HIS A 101 4.06 17.48 -17.28
N PRO A 102 4.34 18.29 -18.31
CA PRO A 102 4.29 17.85 -19.70
C PRO A 102 5.47 16.92 -20.04
N GLY A 103 5.49 16.39 -21.26
CA GLY A 103 6.55 15.48 -21.73
C GLY A 103 6.24 14.00 -21.59
N GLY A 104 5.02 13.64 -21.17
CA GLY A 104 4.57 12.25 -21.07
C GLY A 104 4.06 11.87 -19.68
N THR A 105 3.93 10.57 -19.45
CA THR A 105 3.34 10.03 -18.22
C THR A 105 4.29 10.18 -17.03
N VAL A 106 3.78 10.74 -15.93
CA VAL A 106 4.53 10.86 -14.67
C VAL A 106 4.46 9.54 -13.90
N THR A 107 5.59 8.86 -13.77
CA THR A 107 5.69 7.64 -12.97
C THR A 107 6.33 7.94 -11.63
N ARG A 108 5.68 7.49 -10.55
CA ARG A 108 6.04 7.82 -9.18
C ARG A 108 6.30 6.60 -8.33
N LEU A 109 7.23 6.75 -7.41
CA LEU A 109 7.44 5.85 -6.30
C LEU A 109 6.54 6.29 -5.13
N LEU A 110 5.29 5.82 -5.12
CA LEU A 110 4.32 6.21 -4.10
C LEU A 110 4.56 5.45 -2.78
N PRO A 111 4.52 6.15 -1.62
CA PRO A 111 4.48 5.49 -0.31
C PRO A 111 3.28 4.58 -0.17
N HIS A 112 3.40 3.53 0.65
CA HIS A 112 2.30 2.58 0.87
C HIS A 112 1.03 3.27 1.39
N HIS A 113 1.16 4.29 2.23
CA HIS A 113 0.04 4.98 2.87
C HIS A 113 -0.73 5.98 1.98
N ARG A 114 -0.42 6.09 0.67
CA ARG A 114 -1.03 7.07 -0.25
C ARG A 114 -2.00 6.41 -1.24
N TYR A 115 -3.28 6.26 -0.85
CA TYR A 115 -4.32 5.73 -1.75
C TYR A 115 -5.21 6.80 -2.35
N VAL A 116 -5.27 8.00 -1.77
CA VAL A 116 -6.12 9.09 -2.27
C VAL A 116 -5.33 10.36 -2.52
N CYS A 117 -5.56 10.97 -3.68
CA CYS A 117 -5.25 12.37 -3.90
C CYS A 117 -6.33 13.24 -3.25
N THR A 118 -6.08 13.72 -2.04
CA THR A 118 -7.06 14.50 -1.27
C THR A 118 -7.40 15.85 -1.91
N ARG A 119 -6.49 16.42 -2.71
CA ARG A 119 -6.71 17.68 -3.45
C ARG A 119 -7.77 17.53 -4.54
N HIS A 120 -7.69 16.43 -5.30
CA HIS A 120 -8.57 16.21 -6.46
C HIS A 120 -9.66 15.18 -6.20
N ARG A 121 -9.69 14.58 -4.99
CA ARG A 121 -10.60 13.50 -4.60
C ARG A 121 -10.55 12.33 -5.58
N ILE A 122 -9.33 11.87 -5.89
CA ILE A 122 -9.11 10.75 -6.82
C ILE A 122 -8.44 9.59 -6.09
N TRP A 123 -8.97 8.39 -6.27
CA TRP A 123 -8.37 7.13 -5.85
C TRP A 123 -7.19 6.75 -6.75
N ILE A 124 -6.04 6.44 -6.14
CA ILE A 124 -4.73 6.21 -6.79
C ILE A 124 -3.98 4.98 -6.24
N GLY A 125 -4.63 4.08 -5.53
CA GLY A 125 -3.96 2.84 -5.09
C GLY A 125 -4.88 1.97 -4.24
N PRO A 126 -4.57 0.69 -3.97
CA PRO A 126 -3.30 0.03 -4.26
C PRO A 126 -3.06 -0.19 -5.75
N PRO A 127 -1.80 -0.46 -6.15
CA PRO A 127 -1.47 -0.74 -7.54
C PRO A 127 -2.31 -1.90 -8.07
N ASP A 128 -2.84 -1.73 -9.27
CA ASP A 128 -3.52 -2.79 -10.04
C ASP A 128 -3.17 -2.56 -11.53
N ILE A 129 -4.08 -1.94 -12.29
CA ILE A 129 -3.87 -1.62 -13.71
C ILE A 129 -3.78 -0.11 -13.99
N ASN A 130 -3.32 0.69 -13.01
CA ASN A 130 -3.20 2.15 -13.12
C ASN A 130 -4.51 2.89 -13.45
N GLN A 131 -5.66 2.28 -13.19
CA GLN A 131 -6.95 2.95 -13.28
C GLN A 131 -7.22 3.75 -12.00
N THR A 132 -7.70 4.98 -12.18
CA THR A 132 -8.10 5.87 -11.08
C THR A 132 -9.61 5.95 -10.97
N ALA A 133 -10.13 6.42 -9.84
CA ALA A 133 -11.57 6.63 -9.64
C ALA A 133 -11.84 7.99 -9.00
N ASP A 134 -12.90 8.66 -9.45
CA ASP A 134 -13.40 9.87 -8.78
C ASP A 134 -14.10 9.47 -7.46
N LEU A 135 -13.85 10.25 -6.40
CA LEU A 135 -14.40 10.06 -5.06
C LEU A 135 -15.31 11.21 -4.64
N HIS A 136 -15.80 12.03 -5.57
CA HIS A 136 -16.71 13.13 -5.24
C HIS A 136 -17.96 12.65 -4.47
N ALA A 137 -18.55 11.53 -4.87
CA ALA A 137 -19.69 10.90 -4.19
C ALA A 137 -19.30 10.11 -2.92
N LEU A 138 -18.00 10.00 -2.60
CA LEU A 138 -17.47 9.15 -1.54
C LEU A 138 -16.53 9.92 -0.58
N PRO A 139 -17.01 11.00 0.08
CA PRO A 139 -16.17 11.83 0.95
C PRO A 139 -15.52 11.04 2.10
N ALA A 140 -16.20 10.00 2.60
CA ALA A 140 -15.68 9.13 3.65
C ALA A 140 -14.32 8.48 3.29
N VAL A 141 -14.09 8.16 2.01
CA VAL A 141 -12.83 7.59 1.50
C VAL A 141 -11.70 8.63 1.55
N VAL A 142 -12.03 9.89 1.26
CA VAL A 142 -11.08 11.02 1.36
C VAL A 142 -10.73 11.30 2.83
N ASP A 143 -11.70 11.26 3.73
CA ASP A 143 -11.47 11.43 5.16
C ASP A 143 -10.67 10.28 5.77
N ALA A 144 -10.88 9.06 5.29
CA ALA A 144 -10.07 7.92 5.65
C ALA A 144 -8.59 8.14 5.31
N GLN A 145 -8.27 8.73 4.15
CA GLN A 145 -6.88 9.10 3.83
C GLN A 145 -6.29 10.10 4.83
N ARG A 146 -7.08 11.08 5.30
CA ARG A 146 -6.63 12.04 6.33
C ARG A 146 -6.38 11.33 7.66
N ARG A 147 -7.26 10.43 8.07
CA ARG A 147 -7.10 9.58 9.27
C ARG A 147 -5.85 8.70 9.15
N HIS A 148 -5.63 8.06 8.01
CA HIS A 148 -4.46 7.22 7.75
C HIS A 148 -3.16 8.02 7.88
N LEU A 149 -3.10 9.26 7.38
CA LEU A 149 -1.91 10.12 7.57
C LEU A 149 -1.67 10.49 9.04
N ARG A 150 -2.72 10.64 9.85
CA ARG A 150 -2.57 10.84 11.30
C ARG A 150 -2.05 9.59 12.00
N LEU A 151 -2.51 8.40 11.60
CA LEU A 151 -1.98 7.12 12.10
C LEU A 151 -0.49 6.99 11.78
N LEU A 152 -0.12 7.29 10.54
CA LEU A 152 1.28 7.30 10.10
C LEU A 152 2.14 8.20 10.99
N HIS A 153 1.68 9.42 11.26
CA HIS A 153 2.42 10.36 12.10
C HIS A 153 2.55 9.87 13.55
N ARG A 154 1.53 9.20 14.08
CA ARG A 154 1.49 8.71 15.46
C ARG A 154 2.28 7.42 15.68
N HIS A 155 2.23 6.48 14.74
CA HIS A 155 2.71 5.10 14.93
C HIS A 155 3.90 4.74 14.04
N GLY A 156 4.32 5.64 13.15
CA GLY A 156 5.36 5.38 12.17
C GLY A 156 4.86 4.52 11.00
N TRP A 157 5.69 4.41 9.96
CA TRP A 157 5.29 3.80 8.70
C TRP A 157 5.07 2.28 8.80
N ALA A 158 5.94 1.56 9.50
CA ALA A 158 5.89 0.09 9.56
C ALA A 158 4.64 -0.42 10.29
N ASN A 159 4.33 0.14 11.47
CA ASN A 159 3.11 -0.21 12.21
C ASN A 159 1.86 0.15 11.42
N THR A 160 1.84 1.31 10.78
CA THR A 160 0.68 1.78 10.01
C THR A 160 0.46 0.92 8.76
N PHE A 161 1.55 0.52 8.09
CA PHE A 161 1.50 -0.39 6.95
C PHE A 161 0.87 -1.73 7.34
N ASP A 162 1.42 -2.39 8.35
CA ASP A 162 0.91 -3.67 8.86
C ASP A 162 -0.55 -3.57 9.31
N ALA A 163 -0.88 -2.53 10.07
CA ALA A 163 -2.23 -2.33 10.60
C ALA A 163 -3.28 -2.12 9.50
N VAL A 164 -2.97 -1.32 8.48
CA VAL A 164 -3.91 -1.08 7.38
C VAL A 164 -4.08 -2.32 6.51
N LEU A 165 -3.01 -3.07 6.21
CA LEU A 165 -3.12 -4.30 5.42
C LEU A 165 -3.87 -5.39 6.19
N THR A 166 -3.63 -5.53 7.50
CA THR A 166 -4.37 -6.44 8.38
C THR A 166 -5.85 -6.06 8.46
N ALA A 167 -6.16 -4.77 8.60
CA ALA A 167 -7.55 -4.31 8.59
C ALA A 167 -8.24 -4.55 7.24
N LEU A 168 -7.52 -4.39 6.13
CA LEU A 168 -8.03 -4.71 4.79
C LEU A 168 -8.29 -6.22 4.64
N SER A 169 -7.46 -7.09 5.21
CA SER A 169 -7.75 -8.54 5.21
C SER A 169 -8.97 -8.88 6.05
N PHE A 170 -9.19 -8.22 7.19
CA PHE A 170 -10.42 -8.40 7.97
C PHE A 170 -11.66 -7.99 7.18
N CYS A 171 -11.61 -6.86 6.47
CA CYS A 171 -12.69 -6.45 5.58
C CYS A 171 -12.89 -7.46 4.44
N GLY A 172 -11.80 -8.00 3.88
CA GLY A 172 -11.84 -9.03 2.84
C GLY A 172 -12.57 -10.30 3.31
N HIS A 173 -12.23 -10.82 4.49
CA HIS A 173 -12.89 -11.98 5.08
C HIS A 173 -14.36 -11.72 5.39
N ALA A 174 -14.68 -10.59 6.03
CA ALA A 174 -16.06 -10.22 6.34
C ALA A 174 -16.92 -10.03 5.07
N TRP A 175 -16.31 -9.58 3.96
CA TRP A 175 -17.01 -9.39 2.70
C TRP A 175 -17.08 -10.67 1.83
N ASP A 176 -16.31 -11.71 2.15
CA ASP A 176 -16.32 -13.00 1.42
C ASP A 176 -17.39 -13.97 1.96
N ALA A 177 -18.26 -13.51 2.87
CA ALA A 177 -19.38 -14.28 3.38
C ALA A 177 -20.25 -14.84 2.23
N ILE A 178 -20.67 -16.10 2.37
CA ILE A 178 -21.43 -16.84 1.34
C ILE A 178 -22.73 -16.10 0.97
N ARG A 179 -23.35 -15.45 1.95
CA ARG A 179 -24.57 -14.64 1.77
C ARG A 179 -24.40 -13.27 2.42
N PRO A 180 -25.03 -12.23 1.87
CA PRO A 180 -25.12 -10.94 2.55
C PRO A 180 -25.72 -11.11 3.95
N PRO A 181 -25.23 -10.37 4.96
CA PRO A 181 -25.83 -10.39 6.29
C PRO A 181 -27.28 -9.90 6.26
N GLU A 182 -28.14 -10.53 7.07
CA GLU A 182 -29.56 -10.17 7.18
C GLU A 182 -29.75 -8.78 7.80
N ASP A 183 -28.89 -8.38 8.74
CA ASP A 183 -28.92 -7.04 9.33
C ASP A 183 -28.68 -5.96 8.25
N PRO A 184 -29.69 -5.12 7.95
CA PRO A 184 -29.57 -4.07 6.94
C PRO A 184 -28.51 -3.01 7.27
N TRP A 185 -28.17 -2.87 8.56
CA TRP A 185 -27.18 -1.90 9.03
C TRP A 185 -25.77 -2.47 9.08
N HIS A 186 -25.59 -3.71 8.64
CA HIS A 186 -24.28 -4.33 8.57
C HIS A 186 -23.37 -3.59 7.59
N VAL A 187 -22.11 -3.42 7.97
CA VAL A 187 -21.09 -2.69 7.19
C VAL A 187 -20.91 -3.24 5.76
N TRP A 188 -21.21 -4.52 5.56
CA TRP A 188 -21.24 -5.20 4.26
C TRP A 188 -22.06 -4.42 3.23
N HIS A 189 -23.27 -3.98 3.60
CA HIS A 189 -24.17 -3.24 2.69
C HIS A 189 -23.61 -1.87 2.34
N THR A 190 -22.90 -1.24 3.27
CA THR A 190 -22.19 0.02 3.02
C THR A 190 -21.06 -0.17 2.00
N TRP A 191 -20.29 -1.25 2.12
CA TRP A 191 -19.22 -1.54 1.15
C TRP A 191 -19.78 -1.87 -0.22
N ASP A 192 -20.84 -2.65 -0.29
CA ASP A 192 -21.50 -3.00 -1.54
C ASP A 192 -22.08 -1.77 -2.25
N ALA A 193 -22.72 -0.87 -1.51
CA ALA A 193 -23.20 0.41 -2.06
C ALA A 193 -22.06 1.27 -2.62
N ARG A 194 -20.93 1.38 -1.90
CA ARG A 194 -19.75 2.12 -2.40
C ARG A 194 -19.12 1.44 -3.61
N ALA A 195 -19.11 0.11 -3.65
CA ALA A 195 -18.63 -0.66 -4.80
C ALA A 195 -19.50 -0.43 -6.04
N HIS A 196 -20.82 -0.28 -5.88
CA HIS A 196 -21.72 0.08 -6.98
C HIS A 196 -21.47 1.49 -7.52
N VAL A 197 -21.10 2.45 -6.66
CA VAL A 197 -20.69 3.80 -7.10
C VAL A 197 -19.37 3.75 -7.89
N LEU A 198 -18.41 2.96 -7.43
CA LEU A 198 -17.07 2.86 -8.03
C LEU A 198 -17.03 1.98 -9.29
N ILE A 199 -17.84 0.93 -9.31
CA ILE A 199 -17.92 -0.10 -10.35
C ILE A 199 -19.41 -0.37 -10.64
N PRO A 200 -20.08 0.55 -11.38
CA PRO A 200 -21.48 0.40 -11.75
C PRO A 200 -21.70 -0.88 -12.56
N ALA A 201 -22.78 -1.61 -12.30
CA ALA A 201 -23.06 -2.90 -12.94
C ALA A 201 -23.00 -2.81 -14.48
N GLU A 202 -23.66 -1.80 -15.05
CA GLU A 202 -23.73 -1.57 -16.51
C GLU A 202 -22.36 -1.28 -17.17
N ARG A 203 -21.36 -0.95 -16.36
CA ARG A 203 -20.00 -0.64 -16.82
C ARG A 203 -18.95 -1.47 -16.09
N ALA A 204 -19.33 -2.60 -15.50
CA ALA A 204 -18.43 -3.35 -14.63
C ALA A 204 -17.17 -3.79 -15.39
N LEU A 205 -17.28 -4.24 -16.65
CA LEU A 205 -16.11 -4.65 -17.43
C LEU A 205 -15.08 -3.53 -17.67
N SER A 206 -15.52 -2.28 -17.87
CA SER A 206 -14.64 -1.13 -18.14
C SER A 206 -14.21 -0.38 -16.88
N THR A 207 -15.00 -0.46 -15.81
CA THR A 207 -14.77 0.21 -14.53
C THR A 207 -14.31 -0.73 -13.43
N TYR A 208 -14.15 -2.03 -13.69
CA TYR A 208 -13.59 -2.92 -12.70
C TYR A 208 -12.12 -2.58 -12.45
N SER A 209 -11.70 -2.65 -11.19
CA SER A 209 -10.32 -2.90 -10.78
C SER A 209 -10.36 -3.41 -9.35
N ALA A 210 -9.46 -4.32 -8.99
CA ALA A 210 -9.37 -4.78 -7.60
C ALA A 210 -9.10 -3.58 -6.67
N SER A 211 -8.31 -2.61 -7.15
CA SER A 211 -8.05 -1.33 -6.48
C SER A 211 -9.33 -0.58 -6.06
N ARG A 212 -10.36 -0.54 -6.91
CA ARG A 212 -11.64 0.12 -6.56
C ARG A 212 -12.40 -0.61 -5.45
N LEU A 213 -12.27 -1.93 -5.32
CA LEU A 213 -12.84 -2.67 -4.20
C LEU A 213 -12.15 -2.30 -2.88
N PHE A 214 -10.83 -2.06 -2.90
CA PHE A 214 -10.12 -1.52 -1.73
C PHE A 214 -10.68 -0.16 -1.31
N ALA A 215 -11.06 0.71 -2.25
CA ALA A 215 -11.67 2.00 -1.94
C ALA A 215 -12.99 1.85 -1.16
N ALA A 216 -13.80 0.84 -1.49
CA ALA A 216 -15.09 0.61 -0.83
C ALA A 216 -14.94 0.33 0.67
N VAL A 217 -13.96 -0.49 1.05
CA VAL A 217 -13.69 -0.90 2.45
C VAL A 217 -12.71 0.03 3.18
N TYR A 218 -12.04 0.92 2.45
CA TYR A 218 -10.93 1.72 3.00
C TYR A 218 -11.30 2.53 4.25
N PRO A 219 -12.49 3.17 4.35
CA PRO A 219 -12.87 3.90 5.55
C PRO A 219 -12.87 3.05 6.82
N GLU A 220 -13.43 1.84 6.76
CA GLU A 220 -13.51 0.94 7.90
C GLU A 220 -12.17 0.26 8.18
N ALA A 221 -11.41 -0.08 7.14
CA ALA A 221 -10.05 -0.58 7.32
C ALA A 221 -9.15 0.43 8.07
N VAL A 222 -9.26 1.74 7.76
CA VAL A 222 -8.49 2.77 8.49
C VAL A 222 -8.98 2.93 9.94
N ASN A 223 -10.28 2.75 10.20
CA ASN A 223 -10.83 2.82 11.56
C ASN A 223 -10.33 1.66 12.44
N LEU A 224 -10.26 0.45 11.86
CA LEU A 224 -9.68 -0.74 12.50
C LEU A 224 -8.16 -0.61 12.67
N ALA A 225 -7.46 -0.08 11.67
CA ALA A 225 -6.02 0.13 11.73
C ALA A 225 -5.60 1.03 12.91
N ALA A 226 -6.46 1.95 13.35
CA ALA A 226 -6.21 2.76 14.54
C ALA A 226 -6.15 1.95 15.84
N ILE A 227 -6.86 0.82 15.91
CA ILE A 227 -6.80 -0.13 17.03
C ILE A 227 -5.56 -1.01 16.86
N ILE A 228 -5.39 -1.61 15.67
CA ILE A 228 -4.30 -2.55 15.38
C ILE A 228 -2.91 -1.90 15.53
N ALA A 229 -2.75 -0.64 15.12
CA ALA A 229 -1.48 0.08 15.26
C ALA A 229 -1.18 0.53 16.71
N SER A 230 -2.16 0.50 17.61
CA SER A 230 -2.02 1.00 18.98
C SER A 230 -1.37 -0.04 19.89
N PRO A 231 -0.21 0.27 20.51
CA PRO A 231 0.42 -0.65 21.47
C PRO A 231 -0.49 -1.01 22.64
N HIS A 232 -1.37 -0.09 23.07
CA HIS A 232 -2.33 -0.36 24.13
C HIS A 232 -3.32 -1.46 23.74
N TRP A 233 -3.96 -1.34 22.57
CA TRP A 233 -4.95 -2.31 22.12
C TRP A 233 -4.34 -3.65 21.75
N ARG A 234 -3.12 -3.66 21.20
CA ARG A 234 -2.36 -4.90 20.95
C ARG A 234 -2.10 -5.67 22.24
N ARG A 235 -1.72 -4.98 23.33
CA ARG A 235 -1.56 -5.62 24.65
C ARG A 235 -2.88 -6.16 25.20
N LEU A 236 -3.98 -5.44 25.04
CA LEU A 236 -5.29 -5.94 25.49
C LEU A 236 -5.76 -7.16 24.68
N ALA A 237 -5.50 -7.18 23.37
CA ALA A 237 -5.81 -8.32 22.51
C ALA A 237 -5.03 -9.59 22.91
N ASP A 238 -3.79 -9.40 23.38
CA ASP A 238 -2.90 -10.45 23.88
C ASP A 238 -3.04 -10.74 25.40
N GLY A 239 -3.91 -9.99 26.07
CA GLY A 239 -3.99 -9.98 27.52
C GLY A 239 -4.84 -11.10 28.12
N THR A 240 -5.25 -10.88 29.35
CA THR A 240 -6.22 -11.73 30.07
C THR A 240 -7.57 -11.77 29.33
N PRO A 241 -8.44 -12.77 29.61
CA PRO A 241 -9.78 -12.82 29.01
C PRO A 241 -10.59 -11.53 29.17
N ASP A 242 -10.43 -10.82 30.27
CA ASP A 242 -11.11 -9.56 30.55
C ASP A 242 -10.61 -8.41 29.67
N GLU A 243 -9.29 -8.35 29.48
CA GLU A 243 -8.65 -7.40 28.57
C GLU A 243 -9.03 -7.69 27.12
N ARG A 244 -9.07 -8.97 26.75
CA ARG A 244 -9.53 -9.42 25.43
C ARG A 244 -10.98 -9.00 25.16
N ARG A 245 -11.88 -9.20 26.13
CA ARG A 245 -13.28 -8.72 26.02
C ARG A 245 -13.38 -7.20 25.85
N ARG A 246 -12.46 -6.41 26.43
CA ARG A 246 -12.41 -4.95 26.20
C ARG A 246 -11.96 -4.61 24.80
N PHE A 247 -10.96 -5.33 24.27
CA PHE A 247 -10.51 -5.20 22.89
C PHE A 247 -11.65 -5.53 21.90
N ASP A 248 -12.30 -6.67 22.09
CA ASP A 248 -13.40 -7.17 21.25
C ASP A 248 -14.57 -6.17 21.20
N ARG A 249 -14.90 -5.56 22.35
CA ARG A 249 -15.92 -4.51 22.43
C ARG A 249 -15.55 -3.27 21.63
N GLU A 250 -14.30 -2.84 21.68
CA GLU A 250 -13.85 -1.66 20.94
C GLU A 250 -13.80 -1.93 19.43
N ILE A 251 -13.47 -3.14 19.00
CA ILE A 251 -13.59 -3.58 17.61
C ILE A 251 -15.05 -3.50 17.17
N SER A 252 -15.95 -4.12 17.92
CA SER A 252 -17.40 -4.15 17.63
C SER A 252 -18.02 -2.76 17.53
N ARG A 253 -17.52 -1.80 18.30
CA ARG A 253 -17.97 -0.39 18.25
C ARG A 253 -17.61 0.32 16.94
N ARG A 254 -16.54 -0.12 16.25
CA ARG A 254 -16.01 0.55 15.05
C ARG A 254 -16.28 -0.22 13.75
N PHE A 255 -16.65 -1.47 13.88
CA PHE A 255 -16.80 -2.41 12.79
C PHE A 255 -17.88 -3.40 13.19
N THR A 256 -18.99 -3.44 12.45
CA THR A 256 -20.02 -4.46 12.63
C THR A 256 -19.37 -5.79 12.27
N TYR A 257 -18.94 -6.51 13.31
CA TYR A 257 -18.20 -7.75 13.19
C TYR A 257 -19.20 -8.91 13.27
N PRO A 258 -19.32 -9.75 12.23
CA PRO A 258 -20.04 -10.98 12.39
C PRO A 258 -19.14 -11.89 13.25
N TYR A 259 -19.43 -11.99 14.54
CA TYR A 259 -19.02 -13.16 15.31
C TYR A 259 -19.82 -14.32 14.74
N HIS A 260 -19.32 -14.95 13.68
CA HIS A 260 -19.91 -16.20 13.23
C HIS A 260 -19.71 -17.23 14.34
N ASP A 261 -20.78 -17.95 14.67
CA ASP A 261 -20.67 -19.14 15.50
C ASP A 261 -19.64 -20.09 14.91
N ARG A 262 -18.90 -20.75 15.82
CA ARG A 262 -17.62 -21.46 15.62
C ARG A 262 -17.59 -22.52 14.52
N ASP A 263 -18.69 -22.82 13.86
CA ASP A 263 -18.86 -24.08 13.16
C ASP A 263 -18.49 -24.08 11.67
N TYR A 264 -18.32 -22.93 11.00
CA TYR A 264 -18.05 -22.99 9.54
C TYR A 264 -17.09 -21.96 8.93
N GLY A 265 -16.65 -20.93 9.65
CA GLY A 265 -15.72 -19.95 9.12
C GLY A 265 -14.90 -19.36 10.24
N GLY A 266 -13.58 -19.59 10.21
CA GLY A 266 -12.70 -19.06 11.24
C GLY A 266 -12.81 -17.53 11.40
N ASP A 267 -12.27 -17.00 12.49
CA ASP A 267 -12.40 -15.60 12.86
C ASP A 267 -11.04 -14.89 12.67
N ALA A 268 -10.94 -14.01 11.68
CA ALA A 268 -9.68 -13.34 11.33
C ALA A 268 -9.19 -12.40 12.45
N ILE A 269 -10.10 -11.74 13.16
CA ILE A 269 -9.76 -10.82 14.25
C ILE A 269 -9.27 -11.60 15.45
N ALA A 270 -9.98 -12.67 15.84
CA ALA A 270 -9.58 -13.49 16.96
C ALA A 270 -8.30 -14.30 16.66
N HIS A 271 -8.12 -14.77 15.41
CA HIS A 271 -6.84 -15.31 14.95
C HIS A 271 -5.73 -14.30 15.14
N TRP A 272 -5.90 -13.07 14.63
CA TRP A 272 -4.87 -12.04 14.78
C TRP A 272 -4.59 -11.72 16.25
N ALA A 273 -5.62 -11.61 17.07
CA ALA A 273 -5.48 -11.28 18.47
C ALA A 273 -4.71 -12.37 19.25
N GLU A 274 -4.90 -13.65 18.92
CA GLU A 274 -4.18 -14.78 19.54
C GLU A 274 -2.79 -15.01 18.92
N ALA A 275 -2.71 -15.11 17.60
CA ALA A 275 -1.51 -15.55 16.90
C ALA A 275 -0.51 -14.43 16.62
N ASP A 276 -0.98 -13.19 16.45
CA ASP A 276 -0.21 -12.13 15.77
C ASP A 276 -0.05 -10.82 16.54
N SER A 277 -0.96 -10.49 17.46
CA SER A 277 -1.04 -9.18 18.11
C SER A 277 0.26 -8.79 18.84
N TRP A 278 0.99 -9.76 19.39
CA TRP A 278 2.25 -9.61 20.11
C TRP A 278 3.50 -9.54 19.20
N ARG A 279 3.36 -9.81 17.90
CA ARG A 279 4.49 -9.92 16.96
C ARG A 279 4.94 -8.56 16.39
N PRO A 280 6.16 -8.43 15.86
CA PRO A 280 6.56 -7.22 15.14
C PRO A 280 5.65 -6.98 13.92
N PRO A 281 5.56 -5.76 13.36
CA PRO A 281 4.80 -5.47 12.15
C PRO A 281 5.31 -6.21 10.92
N SER A 282 4.40 -6.55 9.99
CA SER A 282 4.75 -7.13 8.71
C SER A 282 5.55 -6.15 7.85
N LYS A 283 6.48 -6.68 7.05
CA LYS A 283 7.25 -5.90 6.08
C LYS A 283 6.71 -6.12 4.67
N PRO A 284 6.87 -5.16 3.75
CA PRO A 284 6.62 -5.41 2.33
C PRO A 284 7.44 -6.61 1.85
N LEU A 285 6.82 -7.45 1.01
CA LEU A 285 7.48 -8.65 0.47
C LEU A 285 8.62 -8.31 -0.49
N ASN A 286 8.50 -7.16 -1.16
CA ASN A 286 9.50 -6.63 -2.07
C ASN A 286 9.68 -5.14 -1.77
N THR A 287 10.89 -4.64 -1.98
CA THR A 287 11.21 -3.21 -1.92
C THR A 287 11.58 -2.70 -3.31
N TYR A 288 11.52 -1.38 -3.49
CA TYR A 288 12.02 -0.78 -4.72
C TYR A 288 13.53 -0.94 -4.81
N THR A 289 14.04 -1.26 -6.00
CA THR A 289 15.48 -1.28 -6.29
C THR A 289 15.78 -0.16 -7.27
N PRO A 290 16.45 0.93 -6.82
CA PRO A 290 16.90 2.01 -7.69
C PRO A 290 17.76 1.49 -8.85
N ALA A 291 17.89 2.29 -9.92
CA ALA A 291 18.73 1.98 -11.08
C ALA A 291 18.37 0.71 -11.88
N ARG A 292 17.24 0.05 -11.59
CA ARG A 292 16.74 -1.09 -12.37
C ARG A 292 16.06 -0.66 -13.67
N ILE A 293 15.43 0.52 -13.69
CA ILE A 293 14.71 1.05 -14.85
C ILE A 293 15.67 1.92 -15.67
N LYS A 294 15.83 1.58 -16.96
CA LYS A 294 16.73 2.26 -17.89
C LYS A 294 15.95 3.21 -18.80
N GLY A 295 15.99 4.51 -18.54
CA GLY A 295 15.56 5.57 -19.48
C GLY A 295 14.07 5.61 -19.85
N VAL A 296 13.38 4.48 -20.00
CA VAL A 296 11.99 4.32 -20.37
C VAL A 296 11.30 3.50 -19.29
N VAL A 297 10.16 4.00 -18.81
CA VAL A 297 9.31 3.26 -17.88
C VAL A 297 8.55 2.20 -18.69
N PRO A 298 8.67 0.89 -18.37
CA PRO A 298 7.96 -0.15 -19.10
C PRO A 298 6.45 0.03 -18.97
N ALA A 299 5.73 -0.25 -20.06
CA ALA A 299 4.28 -0.39 -20.02
C ALA A 299 3.85 -1.57 -19.12
N LEU A 300 2.57 -1.62 -18.75
CA LEU A 300 2.02 -2.77 -18.03
C LEU A 300 2.24 -4.05 -18.84
N HIS A 301 2.76 -5.08 -18.19
CA HIS A 301 3.02 -6.35 -18.84
C HIS A 301 1.72 -7.01 -19.31
N GLY A 302 1.69 -7.60 -20.51
CA GLY A 302 0.48 -8.16 -21.10
C GLY A 302 -0.20 -9.26 -20.26
N SER A 303 0.57 -10.01 -19.46
CA SER A 303 -0.01 -10.99 -18.52
C SER A 303 -0.81 -10.34 -17.38
N THR A 304 -0.44 -9.13 -16.95
CA THR A 304 -1.20 -8.36 -15.96
C THR A 304 -2.52 -7.90 -16.57
N ILE A 305 -2.51 -7.42 -17.81
CA ILE A 305 -3.71 -7.03 -18.55
C ILE A 305 -4.68 -8.21 -18.69
N ARG A 306 -4.21 -9.36 -19.16
CA ARG A 306 -5.06 -10.56 -19.29
C ARG A 306 -5.62 -11.04 -17.94
N ARG A 307 -4.84 -10.97 -16.87
CA ARG A 307 -5.33 -11.29 -15.51
C ARG A 307 -6.45 -10.34 -15.10
N HIS A 308 -6.28 -9.06 -15.40
CA HIS A 308 -7.28 -8.05 -15.12
C HIS A 308 -8.58 -8.29 -15.89
N GLU A 309 -8.52 -8.55 -17.20
CA GLU A 309 -9.71 -8.84 -18.04
C GLU A 309 -10.50 -10.06 -17.54
N LYS A 310 -9.79 -11.12 -17.14
CA LYS A 310 -10.40 -12.30 -16.50
C LYS A 310 -11.06 -11.94 -15.17
N GLY A 311 -10.39 -11.10 -14.36
CA GLY A 311 -10.93 -10.60 -13.11
C GLY A 311 -12.19 -9.76 -13.32
N ALA A 312 -12.21 -8.89 -14.33
CA ALA A 312 -13.36 -8.07 -14.70
C ALA A 312 -14.56 -8.95 -15.08
N THR A 313 -14.33 -9.94 -15.95
CA THR A 313 -15.37 -10.90 -16.38
C THR A 313 -15.92 -11.71 -15.20
N TRP A 314 -15.02 -12.16 -14.31
CA TRP A 314 -15.45 -12.92 -13.13
C TRP A 314 -16.24 -12.05 -12.15
N PHE A 315 -15.80 -10.81 -11.92
CA PHE A 315 -16.47 -9.88 -11.01
C PHE A 315 -17.83 -9.43 -11.55
N ASP A 316 -17.93 -9.17 -12.85
CA ASP A 316 -19.18 -8.86 -13.54
C ASP A 316 -20.26 -9.92 -13.28
N ARG A 317 -19.89 -11.20 -13.36
CA ARG A 317 -20.81 -12.33 -13.13
C ARG A 317 -21.11 -12.63 -11.66
N ASN A 318 -20.11 -12.50 -10.79
CA ASN A 318 -20.20 -13.06 -9.43
C ASN A 318 -20.30 -11.98 -8.34
N ARG A 319 -19.84 -10.75 -8.63
CA ARG A 319 -19.76 -9.61 -7.68
C ARG A 319 -19.07 -9.94 -6.33
N LYS A 320 -18.25 -10.99 -6.30
CA LYS A 320 -17.53 -11.45 -5.10
C LYS A 320 -16.32 -10.57 -4.79
N ALA A 321 -16.58 -9.48 -4.08
CA ALA A 321 -15.57 -8.49 -3.74
C ALA A 321 -14.55 -9.00 -2.69
N GLY A 322 -15.01 -9.69 -1.63
CA GLY A 322 -14.16 -10.20 -0.55
C GLY A 322 -13.02 -11.09 -1.02
N SER A 323 -13.34 -12.17 -1.76
CA SER A 323 -12.35 -13.07 -2.35
C SER A 323 -11.31 -12.34 -3.21
N THR A 324 -11.75 -11.33 -3.96
CA THR A 324 -10.87 -10.51 -4.81
C THR A 324 -9.85 -9.74 -3.99
N LEU A 325 -10.29 -9.14 -2.88
CA LEU A 325 -9.40 -8.43 -1.96
C LEU A 325 -8.34 -9.38 -1.39
N LEU A 326 -8.77 -10.53 -0.85
CA LEU A 326 -7.90 -11.51 -0.19
C LEU A 326 -6.84 -12.10 -1.12
N ARG A 327 -7.16 -12.27 -2.41
CA ARG A 327 -6.23 -12.80 -3.43
C ARG A 327 -5.34 -11.73 -4.05
N HIS A 328 -5.60 -10.45 -3.78
CA HIS A 328 -4.82 -9.37 -4.36
C HIS A 328 -3.42 -9.27 -3.71
N ILE A 329 -2.38 -9.09 -4.53
CA ILE A 329 -0.98 -9.05 -4.07
C ILE A 329 -0.71 -8.00 -2.99
N HIS A 330 -1.54 -6.95 -2.93
CA HIS A 330 -1.42 -5.89 -1.95
C HIS A 330 -1.64 -6.37 -0.50
N ILE A 331 -2.54 -7.33 -0.27
CA ILE A 331 -2.84 -7.86 1.08
C ILE A 331 -1.86 -8.97 1.48
N LYS A 332 -1.18 -9.59 0.51
CA LYS A 332 -0.27 -10.72 0.74
C LYS A 332 0.72 -10.55 1.92
N PRO A 333 1.32 -9.37 2.18
CA PRO A 333 2.16 -9.17 3.37
C PRO A 333 1.46 -9.49 4.70
N ALA A 334 0.17 -9.21 4.84
CA ALA A 334 -0.61 -9.46 6.05
C ALA A 334 -1.15 -10.90 6.16
N LEU A 335 -1.17 -11.66 5.05
CA LEU A 335 -1.60 -13.06 5.03
C LEU A 335 -0.44 -14.04 5.18
N VAL A 336 0.65 -13.81 4.44
CA VAL A 336 1.76 -14.77 4.39
C VAL A 336 2.73 -14.57 5.55
N ARG A 337 2.85 -13.34 6.08
CA ARG A 337 3.66 -12.90 7.25
C ARG A 337 5.05 -13.53 7.38
N ALA A 338 6.10 -12.73 7.52
CA ALA A 338 7.48 -13.25 7.53
C ALA A 338 7.79 -14.31 8.62
N TRP A 339 6.98 -14.37 9.68
CA TRP A 339 7.09 -15.33 10.79
C TRP A 339 6.09 -16.50 10.72
N ALA A 340 5.19 -16.52 9.74
CA ALA A 340 4.26 -17.63 9.55
C ALA A 340 4.88 -18.73 8.69
N PRO A 341 4.36 -19.97 8.74
CA PRO A 341 4.81 -21.05 7.87
C PRO A 341 4.73 -20.65 6.39
N ALA A 342 5.69 -21.13 5.60
CA ALA A 342 5.64 -20.96 4.16
C ALA A 342 4.51 -21.83 3.59
N TYR A 343 3.44 -21.19 3.12
CA TYR A 343 2.35 -21.88 2.43
C TYR A 343 2.64 -21.96 0.93
N GLU A 344 2.50 -23.15 0.36
CA GLU A 344 2.68 -23.37 -1.09
C GLU A 344 1.64 -22.60 -1.93
N ARG A 345 0.44 -22.39 -1.39
CA ARG A 345 -0.70 -21.76 -2.08
C ARG A 345 -1.29 -20.61 -1.27
N VAL A 346 -1.81 -19.61 -1.99
CA VAL A 346 -2.43 -18.41 -1.39
C VAL A 346 -3.70 -18.78 -0.61
N GLU A 347 -4.45 -19.78 -1.08
CA GLU A 347 -5.63 -20.32 -0.40
C GLU A 347 -5.31 -20.83 1.00
N GLY A 348 -4.15 -21.49 1.17
CA GLY A 348 -3.69 -21.95 2.47
C GLY A 348 -3.43 -20.76 3.41
N ALA A 349 -2.77 -19.72 2.93
CA ALA A 349 -2.52 -18.51 3.72
C ALA A 349 -3.82 -17.76 4.09
N ILE A 350 -4.79 -17.69 3.17
CA ILE A 350 -6.11 -17.09 3.43
C ILE A 350 -6.83 -17.88 4.53
N TRP A 351 -6.94 -19.19 4.40
CA TRP A 351 -7.62 -20.03 5.39
C TRP A 351 -6.91 -19.99 6.76
N HIS A 352 -5.58 -20.04 6.78
CA HIS A 352 -4.82 -19.96 8.02
C HIS A 352 -4.99 -18.62 8.74
N SER A 353 -5.18 -17.51 8.02
CA SER A 353 -5.39 -16.19 8.63
C SER A 353 -6.72 -16.04 9.38
N THR A 354 -7.58 -17.05 9.34
CA THR A 354 -8.84 -17.15 10.10
C THR A 354 -8.84 -18.29 11.12
N ARG A 355 -7.82 -19.16 11.13
CA ARG A 355 -7.84 -20.42 11.87
C ARG A 355 -7.70 -20.22 13.39
N ILE A 356 -8.60 -20.81 14.20
CA ILE A 356 -8.56 -20.76 15.67
C ILE A 356 -8.81 -22.14 16.27
N ASP A 357 -7.89 -23.07 16.09
CA ASP A 357 -7.96 -24.39 16.71
C ASP A 357 -6.85 -24.61 17.74
N SER A 358 -6.95 -25.73 18.48
CA SER A 358 -6.02 -26.11 19.54
C SER A 358 -4.58 -26.24 19.07
N ASP A 359 -4.37 -26.65 17.80
CA ASP A 359 -3.04 -26.79 17.21
C ASP A 359 -2.39 -25.42 17.03
N MET A 360 -3.12 -24.46 16.46
CA MET A 360 -2.66 -23.08 16.33
C MET A 360 -2.32 -22.47 17.70
N GLN A 361 -3.20 -22.68 18.69
CA GLN A 361 -2.99 -22.19 20.05
C GLN A 361 -1.74 -22.81 20.70
N THR A 362 -1.55 -24.12 20.56
CA THR A 362 -0.38 -24.84 21.07
C THR A 362 0.92 -24.35 20.40
N GLN A 363 0.90 -24.18 19.08
CA GLN A 363 2.05 -23.66 18.34
C GLN A 363 2.40 -22.23 18.79
N THR A 364 1.38 -21.38 18.94
CA THR A 364 1.56 -20.00 19.40
C THR A 364 2.13 -19.94 20.82
N ALA A 365 1.62 -20.76 21.75
CA ALA A 365 2.14 -20.84 23.12
C ALA A 365 3.62 -21.26 23.15
N ARG A 366 4.00 -22.27 22.34
CA ARG A 366 5.42 -22.69 22.20
C ARG A 366 6.31 -21.56 21.68
N GLN A 367 5.86 -20.83 20.67
CA GLN A 367 6.64 -19.72 20.10
C GLN A 367 6.79 -18.55 21.07
N ARG A 368 5.79 -18.28 21.91
CA ARG A 368 5.88 -17.27 22.98
C ARG A 368 6.89 -17.69 24.04
N ALA A 369 6.86 -18.95 24.48
CA ALA A 369 7.81 -19.47 25.45
C ALA A 369 9.28 -19.41 24.96
N ALA A 370 9.48 -19.54 23.64
CA ALA A 370 10.79 -19.47 23.00
C ALA A 370 11.32 -18.04 22.78
N GLN A 371 10.51 -16.98 22.98
CA GLN A 371 10.99 -15.62 22.78
C GLN A 371 11.84 -15.12 23.96
N PRO A 372 13.02 -14.51 23.69
CA PRO A 372 13.83 -13.90 24.74
C PRO A 372 13.09 -12.71 25.36
N LYS A 373 13.03 -12.66 26.71
CA LYS A 373 12.32 -11.63 27.50
C LYS A 373 12.71 -10.18 27.17
N SER A 374 13.83 -9.94 26.49
CA SER A 374 14.28 -8.60 26.06
C SER A 374 13.48 -8.00 24.89
N SER A 375 12.61 -8.78 24.24
CA SER A 375 11.84 -8.34 23.06
C SER A 375 10.44 -7.79 23.37
N LEU A 376 10.03 -7.77 24.64
CA LEU A 376 8.74 -7.23 25.12
C LEU A 376 8.68 -5.69 25.16
N HIS A 377 9.74 -4.99 24.75
CA HIS A 377 9.73 -3.55 24.54
C HIS A 377 9.86 -3.25 23.06
N VAL A 378 8.73 -3.04 22.38
CA VAL A 378 8.71 -2.26 21.15
C VAL A 378 9.22 -0.87 21.53
N PRO A 379 10.44 -0.45 21.11
CA PRO A 379 10.94 0.85 21.46
C PRO A 379 10.01 1.88 20.81
N ALA A 380 9.49 2.81 21.60
CA ALA A 380 8.93 4.03 21.05
C ALA A 380 10.02 4.65 20.17
N GLN A 381 9.80 4.67 18.85
CA GLN A 381 10.69 5.38 17.93
C GLN A 381 10.80 6.83 18.44
N ARG A 382 11.98 7.17 18.97
CA ARG A 382 12.29 8.53 19.43
C ARG A 382 12.00 9.49 18.28
N ARG A 383 11.21 10.52 18.57
CA ARG A 383 11.02 11.68 17.70
C ARG A 383 12.41 12.25 17.41
N GLY A 384 12.88 12.10 16.17
CA GLY A 384 14.00 12.89 15.67
C GLY A 384 13.59 14.35 15.71
N ALA A 385 14.24 15.10 16.59
CA ALA A 385 14.07 16.53 16.72
C ALA A 385 14.44 17.19 15.38
N MET A 386 13.45 17.75 14.70
CA MET A 386 13.65 18.75 13.67
C MET A 386 13.93 20.05 14.42
N GLN A 387 15.19 20.26 14.84
CA GLN A 387 15.64 21.58 15.24
C GLN A 387 15.89 22.39 13.97
N GLN A 388 15.04 23.40 13.81
CA GLN A 388 15.31 24.58 13.02
C GLN A 388 16.58 25.24 13.56
N GLN A 389 17.50 25.61 12.67
CA GLN A 389 18.40 26.73 12.90
C GLN A 389 18.79 27.32 11.53
N THR A 390 18.24 28.54 11.33
CA THR A 390 18.69 29.69 10.52
C THR A 390 19.32 29.45 9.15
#